data_AF-A0A7X7F7I4-F1
#
_entry.id   AF-A0A7X7F7I4-F1
#
_cell.length_a   1.000
_cell.length_b   1.000
_cell.length_c   1.000
_cell.angle_alpha   90.00
_cell.angle_beta   90.00
_cell.angle_gamma   90.00
#
_symmetry.space_group_name_H-M   'P 1'
#
loop_
_entity.id
_entity.type
_entity.pdbx_description
1 polymer ?
#
loop_
_entity_poly.entity_id
_entity_poly.type
_entity_poly.pdbx_seq_one_letter_code
_entity_poly.pdbx_strand_id
1 'polypeptide(L)'
;MISYHGGIASASATTLAYDSILNPVYPGNNGQSGDAGNTNPGGGTVKVTVAGTFAHDGVATVAPVTKKSYWNRASGGTLNVTAAFLAGSGSMNASGTGGSSTYYSGAGGRIAVRLTGAGATFDAFGAADINAKGGTHSSGTASLMASAGTVNLQSGTQGEGAGTLIVRNTGHASNTAFTPIPSTRWGGENDVLDAASLSIEANGRVVLTAPLKMQQATMEPGTVLDLAGKKLILRDMTADGAKVAPGTYSAGSTLFTDGFVTDSVGGGQVLVLGAGTVMVVR
;
A
#
# COMPACT_ATOMS: atom_id res chain seq x y z
N MET A 1 -16.39 18.73 1.66
CA MET A 1 -15.03 18.39 2.12
C MET A 1 -14.48 17.42 1.08
N ILE A 2 -13.49 17.85 0.27
CA ILE A 2 -12.82 16.96 -0.68
C ILE A 2 -11.83 16.15 0.13
N SER A 3 -11.81 14.84 -0.08
CA SER A 3 -10.96 13.92 0.67
C SER A 3 -9.77 13.54 -0.17
N TYR A 4 -8.69 13.19 0.50
CA TYR A 4 -7.37 13.00 -0.10
C TYR A 4 -6.80 11.65 0.35
N HIS A 5 -5.77 11.11 -0.28
CA HIS A 5 -4.92 10.07 0.33
C HIS A 5 -3.66 10.69 0.95
N GLY A 6 -3.31 10.26 2.16
CA GLY A 6 -2.17 10.75 2.93
C GLY A 6 -1.93 9.84 4.13
N GLY A 7 -0.68 9.43 4.31
CA GLY A 7 -0.23 8.48 5.33
C GLY A 7 -0.26 9.03 6.75
N ILE A 8 -0.23 8.13 7.72
CA ILE A 8 -0.10 8.49 9.14
C ILE A 8 1.36 8.89 9.40
N ALA A 9 1.59 10.14 9.79
CA ALA A 9 2.87 10.58 10.33
C ALA A 9 3.03 10.11 11.78
N SER A 10 4.26 9.81 12.21
CA SER A 10 4.58 9.25 13.54
C SER A 10 4.30 10.15 14.75
N ALA A 11 3.86 11.40 14.55
CA ALA A 11 3.30 12.24 15.62
C ALA A 11 1.98 12.88 15.16
N SER A 12 0.87 12.42 15.76
CA SER A 12 -0.46 13.02 15.76
C SER A 12 -0.84 13.84 14.51
N ALA A 13 -1.04 13.19 13.37
CA ALA A 13 -1.70 13.80 12.21
C ALA A 13 -3.21 13.49 12.25
N THR A 14 -4.04 14.53 12.28
CA THR A 14 -5.51 14.46 12.43
C THR A 14 -6.30 14.40 11.11
N THR A 15 -5.65 14.14 9.97
CA THR A 15 -6.38 13.97 8.70
C THR A 15 -6.19 12.56 8.14
N LEU A 16 -7.04 11.64 8.63
CA LEU A 16 -7.20 10.30 8.05
C LEU A 16 -7.67 10.43 6.61
N ALA A 17 -6.71 10.29 5.70
CA ALA A 17 -6.86 10.49 4.28
C ALA A 17 -6.66 9.12 3.63
N TYR A 18 -7.71 8.30 3.57
CA TYR A 18 -7.68 7.04 2.84
C TYR A 18 -8.97 6.87 2.08
N ASP A 19 -8.81 6.58 0.80
CA ASP A 19 -9.81 6.13 -0.15
C ASP A 19 -9.65 4.60 -0.28
N SER A 20 -10.45 3.97 -1.14
CA SER A 20 -10.25 2.58 -1.55
C SER A 20 -8.81 2.32 -2.00
N ILE A 21 -8.25 1.20 -1.55
CA ILE A 21 -6.96 0.65 -2.01
C ILE A 21 -7.17 -0.06 -3.34
N LEU A 22 -8.32 -0.70 -3.50
CA LEU A 22 -8.64 -1.50 -4.67
C LEU A 22 -9.14 -0.64 -5.85
N ASN A 23 -9.78 0.49 -5.56
CA ASN A 23 -10.42 1.38 -6.53
C ASN A 23 -10.31 2.87 -6.10
N PRO A 24 -9.10 3.43 -5.97
CA PRO A 24 -8.89 4.83 -5.59
C PRO A 24 -9.42 5.81 -6.65
N VAL A 25 -9.98 6.93 -6.22
CA VAL A 25 -10.53 8.01 -7.06
C VAL A 25 -10.21 9.43 -6.54
N TYR A 26 -9.71 9.56 -5.31
CA TYR A 26 -9.41 10.84 -4.69
C TYR A 26 -7.93 11.23 -4.82
N PRO A 27 -7.60 12.54 -4.87
CA PRO A 27 -6.23 13.02 -5.04
C PRO A 27 -5.39 12.91 -3.76
N GLY A 28 -4.11 13.27 -3.84
CA GLY A 28 -3.20 13.33 -2.70
C GLY A 28 -3.41 14.53 -1.81
N ASN A 29 -2.98 14.39 -0.56
CA ASN A 29 -3.01 15.46 0.42
C ASN A 29 -1.66 16.19 0.52
N ASN A 30 -1.67 17.38 1.13
CA ASN A 30 -0.46 18.14 1.48
C ASN A 30 0.35 17.52 2.65
N GLY A 31 -0.10 16.40 3.22
CA GLY A 31 0.72 15.52 4.05
C GLY A 31 1.09 16.02 5.45
N GLN A 32 0.40 17.00 6.03
CA GLN A 32 0.65 17.39 7.42
C GLN A 32 -0.58 17.99 8.13
N SER A 33 -0.84 17.49 9.35
CA SER A 33 -1.54 18.08 10.51
C SER A 33 -2.40 19.34 10.35
N GLY A 34 -3.20 19.47 9.28
CA GLY A 34 -4.05 20.64 9.05
C GLY A 34 -3.31 21.99 9.10
N ASP A 35 -1.98 21.99 8.91
CA ASP A 35 -1.17 23.18 9.14
C ASP A 35 -1.48 24.15 8.00
N ALA A 36 -2.22 25.21 8.32
CA ALA A 36 -2.82 26.15 7.37
C ALA A 36 -1.78 26.92 6.52
N GLY A 37 -0.48 26.68 6.73
CA GLY A 37 0.63 27.23 5.96
C GLY A 37 1.27 26.30 4.92
N ASN A 38 0.95 24.99 4.88
CA ASN A 38 1.50 24.10 3.86
C ASN A 38 0.71 24.21 2.54
N THR A 39 1.27 25.01 1.63
CA THR A 39 0.71 25.29 0.30
C THR A 39 1.10 24.28 -0.77
N ASN A 40 1.82 23.20 -0.42
CA ASN A 40 2.26 22.21 -1.39
C ASN A 40 1.10 21.27 -1.76
N PRO A 41 0.60 21.29 -3.01
CA PRO A 41 -0.47 20.41 -3.42
C PRO A 41 0.01 18.96 -3.44
N GLY A 42 -0.83 18.05 -2.95
CA GLY A 42 -0.68 16.62 -3.17
C GLY A 42 -0.73 16.25 -4.66
N GLY A 43 -0.41 15.00 -4.96
CA GLY A 43 -0.55 14.45 -6.30
C GLY A 43 -1.99 14.52 -6.82
N GLY A 44 -2.16 14.62 -8.13
CA GLY A 44 -3.49 14.66 -8.76
C GLY A 44 -4.16 13.28 -8.84
N THR A 45 -5.32 13.22 -9.50
CA THR A 45 -5.99 11.96 -9.86
C THR A 45 -6.08 11.81 -11.37
N VAL A 46 -5.72 10.63 -11.87
CA VAL A 46 -5.99 10.21 -13.24
C VAL A 46 -6.80 8.92 -13.20
N LYS A 47 -7.94 8.90 -13.89
CA LYS A 47 -8.76 7.70 -14.09
C LYS A 47 -8.87 7.41 -15.58
N VAL A 48 -8.51 6.19 -15.97
CA VAL A 48 -8.48 5.73 -17.36
C VAL A 48 -9.30 4.45 -17.47
N THR A 49 -10.26 4.44 -18.40
CA THR A 49 -11.02 3.24 -18.76
C THR A 49 -10.89 3.02 -20.25
N VAL A 50 -10.30 1.89 -20.63
CA VAL A 50 -10.08 1.50 -22.03
C VAL A 50 -10.72 0.14 -22.26
N ALA A 51 -11.61 0.00 -23.24
CA ALA A 51 -12.26 -1.28 -23.50
C ALA A 51 -11.30 -2.33 -24.10
N GLY A 52 -10.26 -1.89 -24.82
CA GLY A 52 -9.24 -2.74 -25.42
C GLY A 52 -7.89 -2.63 -24.71
N THR A 53 -6.81 -2.63 -25.50
CA THR A 53 -5.46 -2.47 -24.99
C THR A 53 -5.15 -1.01 -24.67
N PHE A 54 -4.72 -0.73 -23.45
CA PHE A 54 -4.07 0.53 -23.11
C PHE A 54 -2.56 0.39 -23.36
N ALA A 55 -2.07 1.01 -24.45
CA ALA A 55 -0.66 1.08 -24.76
C ALA A 55 -0.06 2.36 -24.15
N HIS A 56 0.92 2.21 -23.26
CA HIS A 56 1.55 3.32 -22.56
C HIS A 56 3.08 3.22 -22.64
N ASP A 57 3.69 4.05 -23.47
CA ASP A 57 5.14 4.12 -23.66
C ASP A 57 5.77 5.36 -22.99
N GLY A 58 4.93 6.19 -22.36
CA GLY A 58 5.34 7.45 -21.74
C GLY A 58 5.54 7.36 -20.22
N VAL A 59 5.47 8.52 -19.56
CA VAL A 59 5.51 8.63 -18.10
C VAL A 59 4.17 9.13 -17.60
N ALA A 60 3.44 8.30 -16.86
CA ALA A 60 2.23 8.69 -16.14
C ALA A 60 2.61 9.01 -14.70
N THR A 61 2.84 10.29 -14.39
CA THR A 61 3.12 10.74 -13.03
C THR A 61 1.92 11.47 -12.45
N VAL A 62 1.41 10.95 -11.34
CA VAL A 62 0.47 11.65 -10.46
C VAL A 62 1.16 12.07 -9.16
N ALA A 63 2.49 12.07 -9.13
CA ALA A 63 3.24 12.58 -7.99
C ALA A 63 3.08 14.11 -7.86
N PRO A 64 3.16 14.65 -6.64
CA PRO A 64 3.09 16.09 -6.40
C PRO A 64 4.29 16.82 -7.02
N VAL A 65 4.05 18.07 -7.44
CA VAL A 65 5.10 18.93 -8.01
C VAL A 65 5.90 19.57 -6.88
N THR A 66 7.22 19.41 -6.90
CA THR A 66 8.10 20.02 -5.89
C THR A 66 8.20 21.53 -6.02
N LYS A 67 7.51 22.26 -5.14
CA LYS A 67 7.67 23.71 -4.97
C LYS A 67 8.60 23.97 -3.78
N LYS A 68 9.87 24.31 -4.07
CA LYS A 68 10.95 24.65 -3.12
C LYS A 68 11.45 23.50 -2.20
N SER A 69 12.78 23.35 -2.17
CA SER A 69 13.50 22.11 -1.89
C SER A 69 13.75 21.74 -0.42
N TYR A 70 12.93 22.17 0.54
CA TYR A 70 13.16 21.80 1.96
C TYR A 70 11.89 21.46 2.75
N TRP A 71 10.70 21.77 2.24
CA TRP A 71 9.43 21.65 2.97
C TRP A 71 8.34 20.86 2.22
N ASN A 72 8.72 20.08 1.21
CA ASN A 72 7.72 19.35 0.43
C ASN A 72 7.37 18.01 1.08
N ARG A 73 6.15 17.95 1.61
CA ARG A 73 5.57 16.82 2.34
C ARG A 73 4.34 16.26 1.60
N ALA A 74 4.16 16.66 0.35
CA ALA A 74 2.99 16.31 -0.42
C ALA A 74 2.96 14.79 -0.67
N SER A 75 1.79 14.18 -0.46
CA SER A 75 1.62 12.78 -0.79
C SER A 75 1.62 12.58 -2.30
N GLY A 76 1.96 11.38 -2.74
CA GLY A 76 1.67 10.90 -4.10
C GLY A 76 0.19 11.05 -4.43
N GLY A 77 -0.18 10.87 -5.71
CA GLY A 77 -1.53 10.98 -6.29
C GLY A 77 -2.28 9.65 -6.44
N THR A 78 -3.36 9.66 -7.23
CA THR A 78 -4.11 8.46 -7.62
C THR A 78 -4.00 8.21 -9.11
N LEU A 79 -3.67 6.97 -9.48
CA LEU A 79 -3.84 6.46 -10.84
C LEU A 79 -4.75 5.23 -10.81
N ASN A 80 -5.90 5.30 -11.48
CA ASN A 80 -6.86 4.21 -11.56
C ASN A 80 -7.09 3.83 -13.03
N VAL A 81 -6.61 2.65 -13.41
CA VAL A 81 -6.65 2.14 -14.78
C VAL A 81 -7.51 0.89 -14.84
N THR A 82 -8.54 0.89 -15.68
CA THR A 82 -9.22 -0.32 -16.12
C THR A 82 -8.99 -0.47 -17.63
N ALA A 83 -8.42 -1.60 -18.05
CA ALA A 83 -8.19 -1.91 -19.46
C ALA A 83 -8.44 -3.40 -19.74
N ALA A 84 -8.70 -3.82 -20.98
CA ALA A 84 -8.69 -5.25 -21.27
C ALA A 84 -7.27 -5.82 -21.18
N PHE A 85 -6.30 -5.10 -21.76
CA PHE A 85 -4.88 -5.44 -21.73
C PHE A 85 -4.05 -4.17 -21.47
N LEU A 86 -2.87 -4.35 -20.87
CA LEU A 86 -1.88 -3.29 -20.68
C LEU A 86 -0.59 -3.68 -21.42
N ALA A 87 -0.05 -2.77 -22.22
CA ALA A 87 1.17 -2.98 -22.98
C ALA A 87 1.99 -1.70 -23.07
N GLY A 88 3.25 -1.84 -23.46
CA GLY A 88 4.17 -0.73 -23.68
C GLY A 88 5.37 -0.79 -22.75
N SER A 89 6.25 0.21 -22.85
CA SER A 89 7.49 0.29 -22.06
C SER A 89 7.56 1.53 -21.18
N GLY A 90 6.41 2.15 -20.90
CA GLY A 90 6.31 3.35 -20.09
C GLY A 90 6.43 3.08 -18.60
N SER A 91 6.18 4.11 -17.79
CA SER A 91 6.15 4.01 -16.33
C SER A 91 4.94 4.71 -15.74
N MET A 92 4.51 4.21 -14.57
CA MET A 92 3.41 4.76 -13.79
C MET A 92 3.90 5.06 -12.38
N ASN A 93 3.78 6.32 -11.94
CA ASN A 93 4.31 6.76 -10.66
C ASN A 93 3.31 7.59 -9.85
N ALA A 94 3.05 7.16 -8.62
CA ALA A 94 2.23 7.86 -7.63
C ALA A 94 2.98 8.00 -6.30
N SER A 95 4.29 8.23 -6.32
CA SER A 95 5.10 8.29 -5.10
C SER A 95 4.98 9.65 -4.40
N GLY A 96 5.12 9.64 -3.07
CA GLY A 96 5.21 10.86 -2.26
C GLY A 96 6.53 11.59 -2.45
N THR A 97 6.58 12.87 -2.05
CA THR A 97 7.83 13.64 -2.13
C THR A 97 8.83 13.23 -1.07
N GLY A 98 10.11 13.27 -1.45
CA GLY A 98 11.19 13.18 -0.48
C GLY A 98 11.26 14.40 0.43
N GLY A 99 11.60 14.17 1.70
CA GLY A 99 11.91 15.18 2.70
C GLY A 99 13.42 15.35 2.89
N SER A 100 13.83 16.33 3.71
CA SER A 100 15.24 16.51 4.12
C SER A 100 15.50 15.89 5.50
N SER A 101 16.75 15.92 5.96
CA SER A 101 17.20 15.34 7.25
C SER A 101 16.38 15.77 8.46
N THR A 102 15.84 16.99 8.44
CA THR A 102 15.10 17.59 9.56
C THR A 102 13.59 17.58 9.33
N TYR A 103 13.14 17.27 8.11
CA TYR A 103 11.78 17.53 7.66
C TYR A 103 11.11 16.32 7.02
N TYR A 104 9.79 16.32 7.15
CA TYR A 104 8.95 15.16 6.97
C TYR A 104 8.94 14.76 5.48
N SER A 105 8.71 13.47 5.20
CA SER A 105 8.46 12.98 3.84
C SER A 105 6.96 12.94 3.54
N GLY A 106 6.60 12.99 2.26
CA GLY A 106 5.21 12.78 1.83
C GLY A 106 4.84 11.31 1.79
N ALA A 107 3.58 10.99 2.09
CA ALA A 107 3.10 9.61 1.97
C ALA A 107 2.98 9.14 0.53
N GLY A 108 3.04 7.83 0.33
CA GLY A 108 2.79 7.28 -0.99
C GLY A 108 1.35 7.48 -1.44
N GLY A 109 1.18 7.59 -2.76
CA GLY A 109 -0.12 7.60 -3.41
C GLY A 109 -0.66 6.19 -3.63
N ARG A 110 -1.64 6.10 -4.53
CA ARG A 110 -2.39 4.86 -4.81
C ARG A 110 -2.45 4.61 -6.31
N ILE A 111 -2.10 3.41 -6.73
CA ILE A 111 -2.32 2.95 -8.09
C ILE A 111 -3.20 1.72 -8.03
N ALA A 112 -4.25 1.67 -8.85
CA ALA A 112 -4.99 0.44 -9.11
C ALA A 112 -5.00 0.20 -10.62
N VAL A 113 -4.60 -1.00 -11.04
CA VAL A 113 -4.70 -1.45 -12.41
C VAL A 113 -5.50 -2.75 -12.44
N ARG A 114 -6.66 -2.70 -13.10
CA ARG A 114 -7.53 -3.85 -13.32
C ARG A 114 -7.56 -4.19 -14.80
N LEU A 115 -7.09 -5.39 -15.11
CA LEU A 115 -7.19 -5.97 -16.44
C LEU A 115 -8.51 -6.76 -16.55
N THR A 116 -9.22 -6.62 -17.65
CA THR A 116 -10.53 -7.28 -17.87
C THR A 116 -10.49 -8.31 -18.99
N GLY A 117 -9.42 -8.35 -19.79
CA GLY A 117 -9.26 -9.30 -20.87
C GLY A 117 -8.96 -10.70 -20.35
N ALA A 118 -9.60 -11.73 -20.89
CA ALA A 118 -9.32 -13.10 -20.51
C ALA A 118 -7.83 -13.44 -20.71
N GLY A 119 -7.18 -13.94 -19.65
CA GLY A 119 -5.75 -14.27 -19.69
C GLY A 119 -4.80 -13.07 -19.65
N ALA A 120 -5.29 -11.84 -19.48
CA ALA A 120 -4.45 -10.65 -19.42
C ALA A 120 -3.56 -10.67 -18.17
N THR A 121 -2.24 -10.55 -18.36
CA THR A 121 -1.23 -10.41 -17.30
C THR A 121 -0.53 -9.05 -17.40
N PHE A 122 0.37 -8.77 -16.46
CA PHE A 122 1.17 -7.55 -16.45
C PHE A 122 2.52 -7.71 -17.17
N ASP A 123 2.82 -8.88 -17.75
CA ASP A 123 4.15 -9.19 -18.30
C ASP A 123 4.50 -8.32 -19.52
N ALA A 124 3.49 -7.96 -20.33
CA ALA A 124 3.66 -7.13 -21.52
C ALA A 124 3.97 -5.65 -21.24
N PHE A 125 3.77 -5.21 -20.00
CA PHE A 125 4.09 -3.85 -19.56
C PHE A 125 5.22 -3.81 -18.53
N GLY A 126 5.28 -4.80 -17.63
CA GLY A 126 6.18 -4.84 -16.50
C GLY A 126 5.52 -4.33 -15.21
N ALA A 127 5.15 -5.24 -14.30
CA ALA A 127 4.62 -4.85 -12.99
C ALA A 127 5.60 -3.99 -12.17
N ALA A 128 6.91 -4.13 -12.43
CA ALA A 128 7.97 -3.35 -11.81
C ALA A 128 7.93 -1.86 -12.17
N ASP A 129 7.33 -1.49 -13.30
CA ASP A 129 7.23 -0.11 -13.80
C ASP A 129 6.01 0.65 -13.22
N ILE A 130 5.23 -0.01 -12.36
CA ILE A 130 4.08 0.55 -11.65
C ILE A 130 4.47 0.78 -10.18
N ASN A 131 4.61 2.05 -9.79
CA ASN A 131 5.24 2.42 -8.53
C ASN A 131 4.44 3.46 -7.73
N ALA A 132 4.04 3.09 -6.52
CA ALA A 132 3.57 4.01 -5.50
C ALA A 132 4.39 3.79 -4.23
N LYS A 133 5.32 4.70 -3.93
CA LYS A 133 6.21 4.62 -2.76
C LYS A 133 5.96 5.78 -1.81
N GLY A 134 6.25 5.56 -0.52
CA GLY A 134 6.44 6.66 0.43
C GLY A 134 7.58 7.59 -0.02
N GLY A 135 7.66 8.76 0.58
CA GLY A 135 8.73 9.71 0.30
C GLY A 135 10.07 9.28 0.93
N THR A 136 11.16 9.49 0.20
CA THR A 136 12.53 9.28 0.69
C THR A 136 12.91 10.34 1.73
N HIS A 137 13.80 10.03 2.67
CA HIS A 137 14.39 11.01 3.59
C HIS A 137 15.85 10.64 3.81
N SER A 138 16.71 11.61 4.12
CA SER A 138 18.11 11.29 4.41
C SER A 138 18.24 10.48 5.71
N SER A 139 19.18 9.54 5.72
CA SER A 139 19.39 8.58 6.81
C SER A 139 19.71 9.28 8.14
N GLY A 140 19.10 8.79 9.22
CA GLY A 140 19.57 9.01 10.59
C GLY A 140 18.94 10.14 11.42
N THR A 141 18.09 11.00 10.86
CA THR A 141 17.58 12.16 11.64
C THR A 141 16.11 12.55 11.41
N ALA A 142 15.40 11.93 10.46
CA ALA A 142 14.01 12.27 10.22
C ALA A 142 13.14 11.76 11.39
N SER A 143 12.74 12.67 12.28
CA SER A 143 11.89 12.36 13.43
C SER A 143 10.47 11.95 13.03
N LEU A 144 10.04 12.29 11.80
CA LEU A 144 8.67 12.14 11.33
C LEU A 144 8.65 11.60 9.91
N MET A 145 8.17 10.38 9.79
CA MET A 145 8.21 9.56 8.57
C MET A 145 6.80 9.40 8.01
N ALA A 146 6.68 9.04 6.73
CA ALA A 146 5.40 8.88 6.05
C ALA A 146 5.17 7.43 5.62
N SER A 147 3.89 7.07 5.44
CA SER A 147 3.50 5.72 5.07
C SER A 147 3.92 5.35 3.65
N ALA A 148 4.01 4.04 3.41
CA ALA A 148 4.16 3.46 2.08
C ALA A 148 3.00 3.84 1.15
N GLY A 149 3.24 3.76 -0.15
CA GLY A 149 2.19 3.80 -1.17
C GLY A 149 1.61 2.41 -1.42
N THR A 150 0.51 2.36 -2.17
CA THR A 150 -0.17 1.11 -2.52
C THR A 150 -0.31 0.95 -4.03
N VAL A 151 -0.03 -0.24 -4.54
CA VAL A 151 -0.36 -0.65 -5.91
C VAL A 151 -1.24 -1.89 -5.86
N ASN A 152 -2.46 -1.81 -6.39
CA ASN A 152 -3.32 -2.98 -6.60
C ASN A 152 -3.23 -3.43 -8.07
N LEU A 153 -2.79 -4.67 -8.28
CA LEU A 153 -2.66 -5.28 -9.61
C LEU A 153 -3.61 -6.47 -9.73
N GLN A 154 -4.72 -6.30 -10.45
CA GLN A 154 -5.69 -7.36 -10.74
C GLN A 154 -5.55 -7.78 -12.21
N SER A 155 -5.12 -9.03 -12.43
CA SER A 155 -5.04 -9.62 -13.77
C SER A 155 -6.43 -9.99 -14.31
N GLY A 156 -6.55 -10.21 -15.62
CA GLY A 156 -7.84 -10.50 -16.24
C GLY A 156 -8.39 -11.90 -15.99
N THR A 157 -7.62 -12.75 -15.30
CA THR A 157 -8.11 -14.05 -14.81
C THR A 157 -8.69 -13.97 -13.39
N GLN A 158 -8.53 -12.84 -12.72
CA GLN A 158 -8.91 -12.63 -11.33
C GLN A 158 -10.22 -11.86 -11.23
N GLY A 159 -11.11 -12.32 -10.34
CA GLY A 159 -12.38 -11.65 -10.05
C GLY A 159 -12.19 -10.33 -9.30
N GLU A 160 -13.27 -9.56 -9.18
CA GLU A 160 -13.27 -8.27 -8.48
C GLU A 160 -12.74 -8.40 -7.04
N GLY A 161 -11.87 -7.47 -6.64
CA GLY A 161 -11.27 -7.45 -5.29
C GLY A 161 -10.20 -8.52 -5.07
N ALA A 162 -9.86 -9.31 -6.10
CA ALA A 162 -8.65 -10.12 -6.13
C ALA A 162 -7.47 -9.34 -6.72
N GLY A 163 -6.34 -10.01 -6.87
CA GLY A 163 -5.09 -9.39 -7.32
C GLY A 163 -4.05 -9.30 -6.21
N THR A 164 -2.93 -8.65 -6.52
CA THR A 164 -1.87 -8.39 -5.56
C THR A 164 -1.92 -6.93 -5.13
N LEU A 165 -2.23 -6.72 -3.86
CA LEU A 165 -2.02 -5.46 -3.17
C LEU A 165 -0.57 -5.38 -2.69
N ILE A 166 0.19 -4.49 -3.31
CA ILE A 166 1.57 -4.20 -2.96
C ILE A 166 1.61 -2.95 -2.08
N VAL A 167 2.19 -3.07 -0.89
CA VAL A 167 2.50 -1.96 0.02
C VAL A 167 4.01 -1.77 0.01
N ARG A 168 4.48 -0.72 -0.66
CA ARG A 168 5.91 -0.51 -0.94
C ARG A 168 6.40 0.83 -0.40
N ASN A 169 7.51 0.79 0.32
CA ASN A 169 8.19 1.99 0.78
C ASN A 169 9.52 2.19 0.01
N THR A 170 10.43 2.97 0.55
CA THR A 170 11.70 3.37 -0.10
C THR A 170 12.93 2.62 0.41
N GLY A 171 12.75 1.59 1.25
CA GLY A 171 13.85 0.77 1.80
C GLY A 171 14.51 1.37 3.05
N HIS A 172 13.84 2.30 3.74
CA HIS A 172 14.36 2.91 4.97
C HIS A 172 13.97 2.09 6.21
N ALA A 173 14.96 1.46 6.83
CA ALA A 173 14.79 0.49 7.93
C ALA A 173 14.17 1.06 9.22
N SER A 174 14.19 2.38 9.42
CA SER A 174 13.67 3.00 10.65
C SER A 174 12.24 3.54 10.52
N ASN A 175 11.48 3.18 9.46
CA ASN A 175 10.14 3.74 9.25
C ASN A 175 9.12 3.28 10.30
N THR A 176 8.66 4.23 11.13
CA THR A 176 7.60 4.00 12.11
C THR A 176 6.20 4.32 11.58
N ALA A 177 6.09 5.06 10.46
CA ALA A 177 4.82 5.32 9.80
C ALA A 177 4.30 4.07 9.09
N PHE A 178 2.98 3.98 8.96
CA PHE A 178 2.32 2.77 8.49
C PHE A 178 1.16 3.05 7.54
N THR A 179 0.88 2.07 6.69
CA THR A 179 -0.27 2.06 5.80
C THR A 179 -1.39 1.23 6.45
N PRO A 180 -2.58 1.81 6.71
CA PRO A 180 -3.70 1.08 7.27
C PRO A 180 -4.32 0.14 6.23
N ILE A 181 -4.53 -1.13 6.61
CA ILE A 181 -5.19 -2.15 5.78
C ILE A 181 -6.33 -2.81 6.61
N PRO A 182 -7.59 -2.80 6.17
CA PRO A 182 -8.08 -2.04 5.02
C PRO A 182 -7.88 -0.53 5.23
N SER A 183 -7.98 0.22 4.14
CA SER A 183 -8.09 1.67 4.24
C SER A 183 -9.28 2.05 5.14
N THR A 184 -9.21 3.19 5.80
CA THR A 184 -10.32 3.69 6.62
C THR A 184 -10.87 4.97 6.03
N ARG A 185 -12.21 5.05 5.90
CA ARG A 185 -12.97 6.20 5.36
C ARG A 185 -12.97 6.26 3.83
N TRP A 186 -13.87 7.11 3.31
CA TRP A 186 -13.98 7.49 1.91
C TRP A 186 -14.05 6.33 0.92
N GLY A 187 -14.65 5.21 1.35
CA GLY A 187 -14.83 4.04 0.52
C GLY A 187 -13.80 2.94 0.78
N GLY A 188 -12.70 3.24 1.47
CA GLY A 188 -11.70 2.25 1.84
C GLY A 188 -12.18 1.24 2.88
N GLU A 189 -13.10 1.66 3.76
CA GLU A 189 -13.77 0.77 4.70
C GLU A 189 -14.66 -0.28 4.02
N ASN A 190 -14.97 -0.08 2.73
CA ASN A 190 -15.77 -0.99 1.92
C ASN A 190 -14.90 -1.94 1.07
N ASP A 191 -13.57 -1.85 1.15
CA ASP A 191 -12.68 -2.77 0.43
C ASP A 191 -12.86 -4.21 0.96
N VAL A 192 -13.27 -5.12 0.07
CA VAL A 192 -13.37 -6.55 0.36
C VAL A 192 -12.08 -7.23 -0.09
N LEU A 193 -11.22 -7.59 0.87
CA LEU A 193 -9.86 -8.09 0.63
C LEU A 193 -9.72 -9.62 0.66
N ASP A 194 -10.82 -10.35 0.85
CA ASP A 194 -10.86 -11.83 0.97
C ASP A 194 -10.16 -12.57 -0.18
N ALA A 195 -10.22 -12.00 -1.38
CA ALA A 195 -9.65 -12.58 -2.59
C ALA A 195 -8.28 -11.97 -2.98
N ALA A 196 -7.83 -10.93 -2.29
CA ALA A 196 -6.56 -10.27 -2.55
C ALA A 196 -5.38 -11.00 -1.88
N SER A 197 -4.20 -10.85 -2.47
CA SER A 197 -2.91 -11.16 -1.85
C SER A 197 -2.22 -9.88 -1.41
N LEU A 198 -1.49 -9.91 -0.30
CA LEU A 198 -0.70 -8.80 0.22
C LEU A 198 0.78 -9.03 -0.08
N SER A 199 1.47 -8.02 -0.62
CA SER A 199 2.93 -7.97 -0.71
C SER A 199 3.41 -6.76 0.09
N ILE A 200 4.25 -6.96 1.10
CA ILE A 200 4.89 -5.87 1.85
C ILE A 200 6.36 -5.84 1.46
N GLU A 201 6.80 -4.68 0.97
CA GLU A 201 8.09 -4.54 0.29
C GLU A 201 8.86 -3.30 0.76
N ALA A 202 10.18 -3.32 0.58
CA ALA A 202 11.09 -2.20 0.77
C ALA A 202 10.92 -1.50 2.12
N ASN A 203 10.86 -2.27 3.20
CA ASN A 203 10.62 -1.80 4.58
C ASN A 203 9.29 -1.04 4.72
N GLY A 204 8.26 -1.53 4.03
CA GLY A 204 6.87 -1.15 4.27
C GLY A 204 6.40 -1.62 5.64
N ARG A 205 5.55 -0.82 6.27
CA ARG A 205 4.83 -1.17 7.50
C ARG A 205 3.34 -1.08 7.26
N VAL A 206 2.63 -2.15 7.59
CA VAL A 206 1.17 -2.26 7.55
C VAL A 206 0.63 -2.32 8.97
N VAL A 207 -0.49 -1.66 9.24
CA VAL A 207 -1.27 -1.86 10.47
C VAL A 207 -2.68 -2.30 10.11
N LEU A 208 -3.19 -3.32 10.79
CA LEU A 208 -4.55 -3.79 10.59
C LEU A 208 -5.59 -2.91 11.28
N THR A 209 -6.52 -2.36 10.50
CA THR A 209 -7.62 -1.54 11.03
C THR A 209 -8.89 -2.35 11.31
N ALA A 210 -9.02 -3.52 10.70
CA ALA A 210 -10.09 -4.49 10.93
C ALA A 210 -9.53 -5.92 10.92
N PRO A 211 -10.25 -6.91 11.47
CA PRO A 211 -9.94 -8.31 11.19
C PRO A 211 -10.05 -8.58 9.69
N LEU A 212 -9.12 -9.34 9.14
CA LEU A 212 -9.04 -9.58 7.70
C LEU A 212 -8.89 -11.05 7.36
N LYS A 213 -9.41 -11.38 6.18
CA LYS A 213 -9.08 -12.59 5.45
C LYS A 213 -8.46 -12.17 4.13
N MET A 214 -7.39 -12.83 3.72
CA MET A 214 -6.73 -12.62 2.42
C MET A 214 -6.24 -13.98 1.89
N GLN A 215 -5.93 -14.04 0.59
CA GLN A 215 -5.39 -15.27 0.00
C GLN A 215 -3.97 -15.53 0.52
N GLN A 216 -3.09 -14.56 0.36
CA GLN A 216 -1.67 -14.73 0.66
C GLN A 216 -1.08 -13.47 1.27
N ALA A 217 0.01 -13.61 2.02
CA ALA A 217 0.89 -12.51 2.37
C ALA A 217 2.34 -12.86 2.05
N THR A 218 3.05 -11.99 1.35
CA THR A 218 4.48 -12.07 1.10
C THR A 218 5.16 -10.88 1.77
N MET A 219 6.22 -11.13 2.52
CA MET A 219 6.94 -10.11 3.28
C MET A 219 8.44 -10.16 2.96
N GLU A 220 8.98 -9.05 2.46
CA GLU A 220 10.43 -8.87 2.31
C GLU A 220 11.11 -8.62 3.66
N PRO A 221 12.44 -8.84 3.77
CA PRO A 221 13.21 -8.48 4.95
C PRO A 221 13.00 -7.02 5.40
N GLY A 222 12.89 -6.82 6.72
CA GLY A 222 12.70 -5.50 7.33
C GLY A 222 11.32 -4.89 7.15
N THR A 223 10.33 -5.64 6.65
CA THR A 223 8.93 -5.22 6.60
C THR A 223 8.19 -5.64 7.86
N VAL A 224 7.12 -4.91 8.20
CA VAL A 224 6.37 -5.13 9.44
C VAL A 224 4.87 -5.16 9.18
N LEU A 225 4.20 -6.17 9.73
CA LEU A 225 2.76 -6.29 9.80
C LEU A 225 2.31 -6.21 11.26
N ASP A 226 1.74 -5.08 11.64
CA ASP A 226 1.22 -4.83 12.97
C ASP A 226 -0.26 -5.20 13.03
N LEU A 227 -0.59 -6.18 13.86
CA LEU A 227 -1.94 -6.71 13.96
C LEU A 227 -2.88 -5.77 14.72
N ALA A 228 -2.37 -4.87 15.56
CA ALA A 228 -3.18 -3.96 16.39
C ALA A 228 -4.41 -4.65 17.05
N GLY A 229 -4.18 -5.81 17.65
CA GLY A 229 -5.19 -6.63 18.32
C GLY A 229 -6.17 -7.37 17.39
N LYS A 230 -5.90 -7.40 16.07
CA LYS A 230 -6.78 -8.02 15.07
C LYS A 230 -6.33 -9.40 14.67
N LYS A 231 -7.30 -10.18 14.18
CA LYS A 231 -7.06 -11.46 13.55
C LYS A 231 -6.85 -11.29 12.04
N LEU A 232 -5.77 -11.87 11.52
CA LEU A 232 -5.53 -12.03 10.09
C LEU A 232 -5.61 -13.51 9.73
N ILE A 233 -6.38 -13.85 8.69
CA ILE A 233 -6.50 -15.21 8.16
C ILE A 233 -5.93 -15.24 6.74
N LEU A 234 -4.96 -16.11 6.50
CA LEU A 234 -4.28 -16.28 5.23
C LEU A 234 -4.38 -17.73 4.77
N ARG A 235 -4.46 -17.97 3.46
CA ARG A 235 -4.26 -19.34 2.94
C ARG A 235 -2.79 -19.70 2.98
N ASP A 236 -1.93 -18.84 2.47
CA ASP A 236 -0.48 -19.03 2.51
C ASP A 236 0.23 -17.75 2.98
N MET A 237 1.42 -17.91 3.52
CA MET A 237 2.28 -16.80 3.89
C MET A 237 3.73 -17.14 3.59
N THR A 238 4.48 -16.15 3.12
CA THR A 238 5.92 -16.21 2.90
C THR A 238 6.57 -15.02 3.58
N ALA A 239 7.59 -15.26 4.39
CA ALA A 239 8.38 -14.22 5.05
C ALA A 239 9.87 -14.51 4.77
N ASP A 240 10.61 -13.50 4.32
CA ASP A 240 12.03 -13.64 3.95
C ASP A 240 12.29 -14.76 2.93
N GLY A 241 11.41 -14.88 1.93
CA GLY A 241 11.47 -15.96 0.94
C GLY A 241 11.16 -17.36 1.47
N ALA A 242 10.97 -17.54 2.78
CA ALA A 242 10.62 -18.81 3.40
C ALA A 242 9.11 -18.95 3.56
N LYS A 243 8.57 -20.12 3.20
CA LYS A 243 7.16 -20.43 3.42
C LYS A 243 6.89 -20.59 4.92
N VAL A 244 5.90 -19.85 5.41
CA VAL A 244 5.41 -19.98 6.78
C VAL A 244 4.53 -21.23 6.86
N ALA A 245 4.77 -22.06 7.87
CA ALA A 245 3.98 -23.28 8.07
C ALA A 245 2.50 -22.94 8.39
N PRO A 246 1.56 -23.84 8.07
CA PRO A 246 0.19 -23.70 8.54
C PRO A 246 0.14 -23.71 10.08
N GLY A 247 -0.63 -22.81 10.68
CA GLY A 247 -0.73 -22.68 12.13
C GLY A 247 -1.30 -21.34 12.59
N THR A 248 -1.50 -21.22 13.91
CA THR A 248 -1.88 -19.97 14.57
C THR A 248 -0.63 -19.36 15.22
N TYR A 249 -0.36 -18.11 14.89
CA TYR A 249 0.78 -17.34 15.34
C TYR A 249 0.29 -16.17 16.18
N SER A 250 0.80 -16.07 17.39
CA SER A 250 0.54 -14.99 18.36
C SER A 250 1.86 -14.46 18.92
N ALA A 251 1.79 -13.46 19.80
CA ALA A 251 2.95 -12.94 20.50
C ALA A 251 3.83 -14.07 21.07
N GLY A 252 5.13 -14.01 20.78
CA GLY A 252 6.12 -15.02 21.15
C GLY A 252 6.36 -16.14 20.11
N SER A 253 5.55 -16.23 19.05
CA SER A 253 5.83 -17.14 17.92
C SER A 253 6.94 -16.59 17.01
N THR A 254 7.49 -17.43 16.13
CA THR A 254 8.64 -17.09 15.27
C THR A 254 8.41 -15.83 14.42
N LEU A 255 7.22 -15.67 13.83
CA LEU A 255 6.87 -14.46 13.08
C LEU A 255 7.01 -13.17 13.89
N PHE A 256 6.79 -13.24 15.21
CA PHE A 256 6.91 -12.10 16.10
C PHE A 256 8.35 -11.89 16.58
N THR A 257 9.07 -12.97 16.88
CA THR A 257 10.48 -12.87 17.31
C THR A 257 11.40 -12.44 16.17
N ASP A 258 11.08 -12.83 14.94
CA ASP A 258 11.82 -12.47 13.73
C ASP A 258 11.46 -11.05 13.24
N GLY A 259 10.48 -10.40 13.88
CA GLY A 259 10.11 -9.00 13.63
C GLY A 259 9.20 -8.75 12.43
N PHE A 260 8.77 -9.78 11.70
CA PHE A 260 7.81 -9.64 10.58
C PHE A 260 6.42 -9.23 11.07
N VAL A 261 6.00 -9.75 12.21
CA VAL A 261 4.68 -9.47 12.79
C VAL A 261 4.84 -8.82 14.15
N THR A 262 4.06 -7.78 14.41
CA THR A 262 3.94 -7.19 15.74
C THR A 262 2.48 -7.10 16.15
N ASP A 263 2.22 -6.86 17.42
CA ASP A 263 0.89 -6.56 17.90
C ASP A 263 0.95 -5.43 18.93
N SER A 264 0.72 -4.21 18.44
CA SER A 264 0.83 -2.99 19.25
C SER A 264 -0.23 -2.83 20.33
N VAL A 265 -1.35 -3.58 20.24
CA VAL A 265 -2.51 -3.45 21.16
C VAL A 265 -2.73 -4.72 21.98
N GLY A 266 -2.23 -5.87 21.54
CA GLY A 266 -2.41 -7.15 22.21
C GLY A 266 -3.67 -7.88 21.73
N GLY A 267 -3.63 -9.23 21.77
CA GLY A 267 -4.74 -10.10 21.39
C GLY A 267 -4.84 -10.42 19.89
N GLY A 268 -3.94 -9.89 19.07
CA GLY A 268 -3.83 -10.14 17.64
C GLY A 268 -3.25 -11.52 17.33
N GLN A 269 -3.68 -12.09 16.21
CA GLN A 269 -3.23 -13.41 15.75
C GLN A 269 -3.18 -13.49 14.22
N VAL A 270 -2.18 -14.19 13.69
CA VAL A 270 -2.17 -14.65 12.29
C VAL A 270 -2.53 -16.12 12.24
N LEU A 271 -3.50 -16.49 11.41
CA LEU A 271 -3.85 -17.87 11.11
C LEU A 271 -3.47 -18.16 9.66
N VAL A 272 -2.48 -19.03 9.46
CA VAL A 272 -2.08 -19.56 8.15
C VAL A 272 -2.74 -20.92 7.96
N LEU A 273 -3.64 -21.04 6.98
CA LEU A 273 -4.44 -22.26 6.77
C LEU A 273 -3.67 -23.36 6.03
N GLY A 274 -2.71 -22.99 5.18
CA GLY A 274 -2.03 -23.89 4.25
C GLY A 274 -2.84 -24.18 2.99
N ALA A 275 -2.17 -24.81 2.02
CA ALA A 275 -2.80 -25.29 0.80
C ALA A 275 -3.67 -26.53 1.10
N GLY A 276 -4.89 -26.30 1.54
CA GLY A 276 -5.89 -27.35 1.81
C GLY A 276 -7.28 -26.74 2.07
N THR A 277 -8.33 -27.50 1.77
CA THR A 277 -9.71 -27.11 2.07
C THR A 277 -9.92 -27.15 3.59
N VAL A 278 -9.89 -26.00 4.26
CA VAL A 278 -10.20 -25.94 5.70
C VAL A 278 -11.71 -25.79 5.89
N MET A 279 -12.33 -26.83 6.44
CA MET A 279 -13.69 -26.76 6.97
C MET A 279 -13.63 -26.07 8.34
N VAL A 280 -14.11 -24.84 8.43
CA VAL A 280 -14.28 -24.15 9.72
C VAL A 280 -15.65 -24.53 10.25
N VAL A 281 -15.71 -25.47 11.19
CA VAL A 281 -16.93 -25.78 11.94
C VAL A 281 -17.07 -24.71 13.03
N ARG A 282 -18.20 -24.00 13.02
CA ARG A 282 -18.60 -23.05 14.08
C ARG A 282 -19.33 -23.78 15.18
#